data_AF-A0A1W9QPC5-F1
#
_entry.id   AF-A0A1W9QPC5-F1
#
_cell.length_a   1.000
_cell.length_b   1.000
_cell.length_c   1.000
_cell.angle_alpha   90.00
_cell.angle_beta   90.00
_cell.angle_gamma   90.00
#
_symmetry.space_group_name_H-M   'P 1'
#
loop_
_entity.id
_entity.type
_entity.pdbx_description
1 polymer ?
#
loop_
_entity_poly.entity_id
_entity_poly.type
_entity_poly.pdbx_seq_one_letter_code
_entity_poly.pdbx_strand_id
1 'polypeptide(L)'
;MTKIIATLFILLFSAICFAQDENNQAVSFTLADRDRLIRNEAAIKSLRNEMNSEIGSLRNEMKSLRNEMKSLRNEMNTKFEAQQIQFNSFQKQFDNFHTLMYFILGGIFSLIILIFWDRRSAIAPAKKEIANIINVLKQYAEENPKLAEILRNAGIL
;
A
#
# COMPACT_ATOMS: atom_id res chain seq x y z
N MET A 1 -99.74 29.72 36.92
CA MET A 1 -98.57 30.38 37.55
C MET A 1 -97.24 29.72 37.17
N THR A 2 -97.07 28.41 37.35
CA THR A 2 -95.81 27.69 37.06
C THR A 2 -95.26 27.84 35.64
N LYS A 3 -96.12 27.83 34.61
CA LYS A 3 -95.68 28.01 33.21
C LYS A 3 -95.09 29.40 32.93
N ILE A 4 -95.65 30.45 33.54
CA ILE A 4 -95.19 31.84 33.36
C ILE A 4 -93.81 32.02 34.03
N ILE A 5 -93.62 31.41 35.20
CA ILE A 5 -92.34 31.43 35.92
C ILE A 5 -91.27 30.69 35.11
N ALA A 6 -91.60 29.53 34.54
CA ALA A 6 -90.68 28.78 33.68
C ALA A 6 -90.29 29.57 32.42
N THR A 7 -91.23 30.24 31.77
CA THR A 7 -90.92 31.08 30.60
C THR A 7 -90.04 32.28 30.96
N LEU A 8 -90.28 32.91 32.12
CA LEU A 8 -89.45 34.03 32.60
C LEU A 8 -88.04 33.56 32.92
N PHE A 9 -87.90 32.39 33.53
CA PHE A 9 -86.60 31.80 33.86
C PHE A 9 -85.81 31.43 32.60
N ILE A 10 -86.47 30.89 31.57
CA ILE A 10 -85.85 30.60 30.27
C ILE A 10 -85.39 31.89 29.57
N LEU A 11 -86.18 32.96 29.65
CA LEU A 11 -85.84 34.27 29.08
C LEU A 11 -84.66 34.93 29.81
N LEU A 12 -84.59 34.75 31.13
CA LEU A 12 -83.50 35.24 31.95
C LEU A 12 -82.21 34.45 31.71
N PHE A 13 -82.33 33.12 31.54
CA PHE A 13 -81.20 32.24 31.25
C PHE A 13 -80.64 32.48 29.84
N SER A 14 -81.50 32.68 28.83
CA SER A 14 -81.04 33.01 27.49
C SER A 14 -80.29 34.35 27.45
N ALA A 15 -80.77 35.37 28.18
CA ALA A 15 -80.10 36.66 28.29
C ALA A 15 -78.68 36.56 28.90
N ILE A 16 -78.48 35.66 29.87
CA ILE A 16 -77.15 35.42 30.47
C ILE A 16 -76.22 34.71 29.48
N CYS A 17 -76.73 33.76 28.68
CA CYS A 17 -75.93 33.07 27.67
C CYS A 17 -75.44 34.01 26.54
N PHE A 18 -76.23 35.02 26.15
CA PHE A 18 -75.81 36.00 25.14
C PHE A 18 -74.83 37.06 25.66
N ALA A 19 -74.67 37.20 26.98
CA ALA A 19 -73.71 38.15 27.58
C ALA A 19 -72.26 37.61 27.60
N GLN A 20 -72.02 36.37 27.18
CA GLN A 20 -70.70 35.74 27.26
C GLN A 20 -69.76 36.00 26.07
N ASP A 21 -70.16 36.84 25.10
CA ASP A 21 -69.41 37.06 23.86
C ASP A 21 -68.54 38.35 23.85
N GLU A 22 -68.06 38.79 25.02
CA GLU A 22 -67.29 40.04 25.16
C GLU A 22 -65.76 39.88 25.14
N ASN A 23 -65.23 38.66 25.03
CA ASN A 23 -63.80 38.38 25.25
C ASN A 23 -62.97 38.04 24.00
N ASN A 24 -63.45 38.37 22.80
CA ASN A 24 -62.67 38.27 21.57
C ASN A 24 -62.11 39.63 21.14
N GLN A 25 -61.41 40.32 22.05
CA GLN A 25 -60.66 41.53 21.69
C GLN A 25 -59.40 41.12 20.93
N ALA A 26 -59.32 41.52 19.66
CA ALA A 26 -58.08 41.47 18.91
C ALA A 26 -57.04 42.34 19.65
N VAL A 27 -56.09 41.69 20.31
CA VAL A 27 -55.02 42.37 21.06
C VAL A 27 -54.24 43.23 20.07
N SER A 28 -54.25 44.53 20.28
CA SER A 28 -53.60 45.50 19.41
C SER A 28 -52.09 45.48 19.63
N PHE A 29 -51.32 45.50 18.53
CA PHE A 29 -49.86 45.54 18.58
C PHE A 29 -49.38 46.82 19.28
N THR A 30 -48.74 46.65 20.43
CA THR A 30 -48.40 47.76 21.33
C THR A 30 -47.06 48.41 20.96
N LEU A 31 -46.77 49.58 21.55
CA LEU A 31 -45.45 50.22 21.42
C LEU A 31 -44.32 49.30 21.95
N ALA A 32 -44.58 48.57 23.03
CA ALA A 32 -43.62 47.62 23.60
C ALA A 32 -43.28 46.48 22.63
N ASP A 33 -44.26 46.01 21.85
CA ASP A 33 -44.03 44.97 20.84
C ASP A 33 -43.17 45.49 19.68
N ARG A 34 -43.31 46.77 19.30
CA ARG A 34 -42.41 47.44 18.32
C ARG A 34 -40.98 47.49 18.83
N ASP A 35 -40.77 47.92 20.07
CA ASP A 35 -39.43 48.02 20.65
C ASP A 35 -38.75 46.65 20.78
N ARG A 36 -39.52 45.61 21.13
CA ARG A 36 -39.04 44.22 21.13
C ARG A 36 -38.66 43.76 19.72
N LEU A 37 -39.47 44.10 18.71
CA LEU A 37 -39.17 43.76 17.32
C LEU A 37 -37.88 44.42 16.83
N ILE A 38 -37.72 45.73 17.08
CA ILE A 38 -36.50 46.48 16.71
C ILE A 38 -35.26 45.86 17.37
N ARG A 39 -35.35 45.52 18.66
CA ARG A 39 -34.24 44.87 19.39
C ARG A 39 -33.91 43.50 18.81
N ASN A 40 -34.92 42.70 18.49
CA ASN A 40 -34.73 41.39 17.89
C ASN A 40 -34.12 41.50 16.49
N GLU A 41 -34.55 42.46 15.67
CA GLU A 41 -33.97 42.72 14.35
C GLU A 41 -32.48 43.10 14.47
N ALA A 42 -32.15 43.98 15.42
CA ALA A 42 -30.77 44.35 15.71
C ALA A 42 -29.93 43.15 16.16
N ALA A 43 -30.46 42.31 17.06
CA ALA A 43 -29.78 41.09 17.52
C ALA A 43 -29.57 40.09 16.37
N ILE A 44 -30.58 39.86 15.53
CA ILE A 44 -30.50 38.99 14.35
C ILE A 44 -29.44 39.52 13.37
N LYS A 45 -29.40 40.83 13.13
CA LYS A 45 -28.40 41.45 12.25
C LYS A 45 -26.99 41.28 12.80
N SER A 46 -26.80 41.46 14.10
CA SER A 46 -25.52 41.22 14.77
C SER A 46 -25.08 39.76 14.62
N LEU A 47 -25.97 38.82 14.92
CA LEU A 47 -25.71 37.38 14.81
C LEU A 47 -25.37 36.98 13.36
N ARG A 48 -26.08 37.52 12.37
CA ARG A 48 -25.77 37.29 10.95
C ARG A 48 -24.38 37.80 10.56
N ASN A 49 -23.97 38.95 11.08
CA ASN A 49 -22.65 39.51 10.80
C ASN A 49 -21.53 38.65 11.40
N GLU A 50 -21.70 38.23 12.66
CA GLU A 50 -20.77 37.33 13.34
C GLU A 50 -20.65 35.99 12.60
N MET A 51 -21.79 35.36 12.29
CA MET A 51 -21.83 34.11 11.52
C MET A 51 -21.17 34.25 10.14
N ASN A 52 -21.39 35.36 9.43
CA ASN A 52 -20.73 35.61 8.15
C ASN A 52 -19.21 35.76 8.30
N SER A 53 -18.75 36.37 9.39
CA SER A 53 -17.33 36.51 9.71
C SER A 53 -16.69 35.15 9.99
N GLU A 54 -17.32 34.33 10.84
CA GLU A 54 -16.86 32.98 11.17
C GLU A 54 -16.82 32.07 9.93
N ILE A 55 -17.88 32.07 9.12
CA ILE A 55 -17.92 31.33 7.85
C ILE A 55 -16.81 31.80 6.91
N GLY A 56 -16.52 33.11 6.90
CA GLY A 56 -15.41 33.68 6.14
C GLY A 56 -14.06 33.13 6.61
N SER A 57 -13.81 33.11 7.92
CA SER A 57 -12.58 32.54 8.51
C SER A 57 -12.43 31.06 8.18
N LEU A 58 -13.48 30.27 8.39
CA LEU A 58 -13.48 28.83 8.10
C LEU A 58 -13.20 28.53 6.62
N ARG A 59 -13.74 29.34 5.69
CA ARG A 59 -13.42 29.20 4.26
C ARG A 59 -11.94 29.47 3.96
N ASN A 60 -11.34 30.43 4.64
CA ASN A 60 -9.92 30.75 4.48
C ASN A 60 -9.04 29.62 5.03
N GLU A 61 -9.34 29.11 6.22
CA GLU A 61 -8.65 27.96 6.82
C GLU A 61 -8.76 26.73 5.92
N MET A 62 -9.96 26.44 5.42
CA MET A 62 -10.18 25.32 4.49
C MET A 62 -9.38 25.49 3.19
N LYS A 63 -9.23 26.72 2.70
CA LYS A 63 -8.39 27.01 1.52
C LYS A 63 -6.90 26.81 1.84
N SER A 64 -6.42 27.22 3.01
CA SER A 64 -5.04 26.98 3.46
C SER A 64 -4.75 25.49 3.54
N LEU A 65 -5.59 24.74 4.25
CA LEU A 65 -5.48 23.30 4.40
C LEU A 65 -5.46 22.58 3.05
N ARG A 66 -6.28 23.02 2.09
CA ARG A 66 -6.29 22.46 0.74
C ARG A 66 -4.97 22.70 0.01
N ASN A 67 -4.37 23.87 0.19
CA ASN A 67 -3.08 24.21 -0.41
C ASN A 67 -1.94 23.40 0.23
N GLU A 68 -1.92 23.29 1.55
CA GLU A 68 -0.96 22.47 2.29
C GLU A 68 -1.05 21.01 1.86
N MET A 69 -2.27 20.45 1.78
CA MET A 69 -2.49 19.09 1.30
C MET A 69 -2.01 18.90 -0.14
N LYS A 70 -2.20 19.89 -1.02
CA LYS A 70 -1.68 19.84 -2.39
C LYS A 70 -0.15 19.86 -2.41
N SER A 71 0.48 20.70 -1.59
CA SER A 71 1.95 20.76 -1.49
C SER A 71 2.51 19.44 -0.96
N LEU A 72 1.90 18.87 0.08
CA LEU A 72 2.31 17.59 0.65
C LEU A 72 2.21 16.47 -0.38
N ARG A 73 1.11 16.41 -1.14
CA ARG A 73 0.94 15.44 -2.23
C ARG A 73 2.03 15.59 -3.30
N ASN A 74 2.38 16.82 -3.67
CA ASN A 74 3.44 17.07 -4.63
C ASN A 74 4.81 16.61 -4.11
N GLU A 75 5.16 16.95 -2.86
CA GLU A 75 6.41 16.52 -2.24
C GLU A 75 6.49 15.00 -2.11
N MET A 76 5.37 14.36 -1.78
CA MET A 76 5.28 12.91 -1.71
C MET A 76 5.50 12.27 -3.09
N ASN A 77 4.89 12.82 -4.14
CA ASN A 77 5.11 12.34 -5.51
C ASN A 77 6.56 12.48 -5.95
N THR A 78 7.21 13.62 -5.70
CA THR A 78 8.62 13.81 -6.09
C THR A 78 9.55 12.86 -5.32
N LYS A 79 9.28 12.63 -4.03
CA LYS A 79 10.01 11.63 -3.23
C LYS A 79 9.80 10.21 -3.76
N PHE A 80 8.58 9.84 -4.14
CA PHE A 80 8.31 8.54 -4.75
C PHE A 80 8.98 8.37 -6.11
N GLU A 81 8.96 9.39 -6.97
CA GLU A 81 9.67 9.37 -8.26
C GLU A 81 11.18 9.19 -8.06
N ALA A 82 11.78 9.92 -7.11
CA ALA A 82 13.19 9.79 -6.77
C ALA A 82 13.53 8.37 -6.26
N GLN A 83 12.68 7.80 -5.41
CA GLN A 83 12.83 6.41 -4.95
C GLN A 83 12.70 5.41 -6.10
N GLN A 84 11.76 5.61 -7.02
CA GLN A 84 11.59 4.74 -8.19
C GLN A 84 12.82 4.76 -9.09
N ILE A 85 13.44 5.93 -9.30
CA ILE A 85 14.68 6.05 -10.08
C ILE A 85 15.82 5.28 -9.39
N GLN A 86 15.97 5.43 -8.07
CA GLN A 86 16.96 4.66 -7.30
C GLN A 86 16.71 3.16 -7.38
N PHE A 87 15.45 2.73 -7.24
CA PHE A 87 15.09 1.32 -7.35
C PHE A 87 15.43 0.76 -8.74
N ASN A 88 15.11 1.51 -9.81
CA ASN A 88 15.45 1.12 -11.17
C ASN A 88 16.98 1.04 -11.39
N SER A 89 17.77 1.93 -10.78
CA SER A 89 19.23 1.88 -10.88
C SER A 89 19.82 0.70 -10.10
N PHE A 90 19.25 0.35 -8.95
CA PHE A 90 19.59 -0.87 -8.21
C PHE A 90 19.23 -2.13 -9.00
N GLN A 91 18.05 -2.17 -9.63
CA GLN A 91 17.63 -3.30 -10.46
C GLN A 91 18.62 -3.55 -11.60
N LYS A 92 19.04 -2.50 -12.31
CA LYS A 92 20.06 -2.61 -13.38
C LYS A 92 21.39 -3.13 -12.85
N GLN A 93 21.84 -2.65 -11.70
CA GLN A 93 23.05 -3.17 -11.06
C GLN A 93 22.91 -4.65 -10.72
N PHE A 94 21.77 -5.04 -10.16
CA PHE A 94 21.47 -6.43 -9.83
C PHE A 94 21.43 -7.34 -11.05
N ASP A 95 20.88 -6.88 -12.17
CA ASP A 95 20.88 -7.61 -13.45
C ASP A 95 22.31 -7.79 -13.98
N ASN A 96 23.16 -6.77 -13.85
CA ASN A 96 24.58 -6.88 -14.19
C ASN A 96 25.33 -7.86 -13.28
N PHE A 97 25.04 -7.85 -11.96
CA PHE A 97 25.58 -8.84 -11.02
C PHE A 97 25.11 -10.27 -11.35
N HIS A 98 23.84 -10.45 -11.70
CA HIS A 98 23.31 -11.75 -12.14
C HIS A 98 24.03 -12.24 -13.38
N THR A 99 24.22 -11.36 -14.36
CA THR A 99 24.96 -11.66 -15.59
C THR A 99 26.38 -12.10 -15.26
N LEU A 100 27.11 -11.32 -14.45
CA LEU A 100 28.47 -11.66 -14.01
C LEU A 100 28.51 -13.00 -13.25
N MET A 101 27.56 -13.25 -12.36
CA MET A 101 27.45 -14.49 -11.59
C MET A 101 27.25 -15.69 -12.52
N TYR A 102 26.37 -15.59 -13.52
CA TYR A 102 26.18 -16.63 -14.52
C TYR A 102 27.44 -16.87 -15.36
N PHE A 103 28.18 -15.82 -15.72
CA PHE A 103 29.47 -15.96 -16.40
C PHE A 103 30.50 -16.70 -15.55
N ILE A 104 30.64 -16.32 -14.27
CA ILE A 104 31.59 -16.96 -13.35
C ILE A 104 31.20 -18.42 -13.12
N LEU A 105 29.94 -18.70 -12.79
CA LEU A 105 29.46 -20.06 -12.61
C LEU A 105 29.63 -20.90 -13.88
N GLY A 106 29.24 -20.37 -15.05
CA GLY A 106 29.43 -21.04 -16.33
C GLY A 106 30.90 -21.31 -16.65
N GLY A 107 31.79 -20.37 -16.35
CA GLY A 107 33.24 -20.53 -16.47
C GLY A 107 33.78 -21.63 -15.55
N ILE A 108 33.35 -21.65 -14.28
CA ILE A 108 33.73 -22.70 -13.33
C ILE A 108 33.26 -24.08 -13.80
N PHE A 109 32.00 -24.21 -14.21
CA PHE A 109 31.47 -25.48 -14.72
C PHE A 109 32.21 -25.95 -15.97
N SER A 110 32.51 -25.03 -16.90
CA SER A 110 33.30 -25.31 -18.10
C SER A 110 34.70 -25.83 -17.76
N LEU A 111 35.39 -25.19 -16.80
CA LEU A 111 36.70 -25.65 -16.33
C LEU A 111 36.66 -27.03 -15.68
N ILE A 112 35.64 -27.31 -14.86
CA ILE A 112 35.46 -28.64 -14.23
C ILE A 112 35.30 -29.72 -15.32
N ILE A 113 34.47 -29.45 -16.33
CA ILE A 113 34.27 -30.36 -17.47
C ILE A 113 35.58 -30.58 -18.23
N LEU A 114 36.36 -29.51 -18.44
CA LEU A 114 37.66 -29.59 -19.12
C LEU A 114 38.68 -30.40 -18.34
N ILE A 115 38.82 -30.17 -17.02
CA ILE A 115 39.73 -30.93 -16.15
C ILE A 115 39.40 -32.44 -16.20
N PHE A 116 38.11 -32.78 -16.16
CA PHE A 116 37.69 -34.17 -16.24
C PHE A 116 38.01 -34.80 -17.61
N TRP A 117 37.87 -34.03 -18.69
CA TRP A 117 38.18 -34.47 -20.04
C TRP A 117 39.68 -34.63 -20.31
N ASP A 118 40.50 -33.66 -19.87
CA ASP A 118 41.95 -33.65 -20.04
C ASP A 118 42.60 -34.87 -19.37
N ARG A 119 42.20 -35.16 -18.12
CA ARG A 119 42.65 -36.35 -17.39
C ARG A 119 42.35 -37.66 -18.15
N ARG A 120 41.17 -37.77 -18.77
CA ARG A 120 40.80 -38.98 -19.53
C ARG A 120 41.64 -39.14 -20.79
N SER A 121 41.92 -38.03 -21.47
CA SER A 121 42.65 -38.02 -22.75
C SER A 121 44.15 -38.26 -22.55
N ALA A 122 44.77 -37.67 -21.52
CA ALA A 122 46.20 -37.79 -21.25
C ALA A 122 46.63 -39.19 -20.75
N ILE A 123 45.76 -39.90 -20.03
CA ILE A 123 46.09 -41.22 -19.46
C ILE A 123 46.00 -42.36 -20.49
N ALA A 124 45.24 -42.17 -21.57
CA ALA A 124 45.04 -43.18 -22.61
C ALA A 124 46.34 -43.63 -23.31
N PRO A 125 47.21 -42.72 -23.83
CA PRO A 125 48.46 -43.12 -24.47
C PRO A 125 49.43 -43.77 -23.48
N ALA A 126 49.57 -43.21 -22.26
CA ALA A 126 50.46 -43.77 -21.23
C ALA A 126 50.08 -45.21 -20.86
N LYS A 127 48.78 -45.52 -20.72
CA LYS A 127 48.32 -46.90 -20.49
C LYS A 127 48.68 -47.84 -21.64
N LYS A 128 48.60 -47.37 -22.88
CA LYS A 128 48.91 -48.17 -24.08
C LYS A 128 50.40 -48.47 -24.19
N GLU A 129 51.26 -47.48 -23.93
CA GLU A 129 52.71 -47.67 -23.92
C GLU A 129 53.17 -48.65 -22.83
N ILE A 130 52.64 -48.50 -21.61
CA ILE A 130 52.91 -49.44 -20.51
C ILE A 130 52.48 -50.86 -20.89
N ALA A 131 51.29 -51.02 -21.49
CA ALA A 131 50.81 -52.33 -21.94
C ALA A 131 51.72 -52.95 -23.02
N ASN A 132 52.22 -52.16 -23.96
CA ASN A 132 53.16 -52.64 -24.97
C ASN A 132 54.50 -53.07 -24.35
N ILE A 133 55.06 -52.28 -23.43
CA ILE A 133 56.30 -52.63 -22.72
C ILE A 133 56.13 -53.94 -21.94
N ILE A 134 54.99 -54.12 -21.25
CA ILE A 134 54.68 -55.36 -20.55
C ILE A 134 54.66 -56.55 -21.51
N ASN A 135 54.05 -56.41 -22.70
CA ASN A 135 54.00 -57.49 -23.69
C ASN A 135 55.39 -57.85 -24.24
N VAL A 136 56.23 -56.84 -24.51
CA VAL A 136 57.62 -57.08 -24.96
C VAL A 136 58.44 -57.78 -23.87
N LEU A 137 58.29 -57.38 -22.61
CA LEU A 137 58.93 -58.06 -21.48
C LEU A 137 58.47 -59.51 -21.32
N LYS A 138 57.17 -59.79 -21.55
CA LYS A 138 56.64 -61.17 -21.55
C LYS A 138 57.27 -62.02 -22.64
N GLN A 139 57.34 -61.53 -23.88
CA GLN A 139 57.98 -62.24 -24.99
C GLN A 139 59.46 -62.52 -24.71
N TYR A 140 60.19 -61.51 -24.21
CA TYR A 140 61.62 -61.68 -23.90
C TYR A 140 61.88 -62.61 -22.72
N ALA A 141 60.89 -62.80 -21.84
CA ALA A 141 60.94 -63.75 -20.73
C ALA A 141 60.72 -65.20 -21.16
N GLU A 142 60.00 -65.45 -22.26
CA GLU A 142 59.91 -66.80 -22.83
C GLU A 142 61.28 -67.31 -23.31
N GLU A 143 62.14 -66.40 -23.78
CA GLU A 143 63.51 -66.72 -24.23
C GLU A 143 64.53 -66.76 -23.08
N ASN A 144 64.27 -66.10 -21.94
CA ASN A 144 65.22 -65.97 -20.82
C ASN A 144 64.65 -66.46 -19.48
N PRO A 145 65.12 -67.60 -18.91
CA PRO A 145 64.56 -68.19 -17.70
C PRO A 145 64.71 -67.31 -16.45
N LYS A 146 65.78 -66.51 -16.36
CA LYS A 146 65.97 -65.53 -15.26
C LYS A 146 64.94 -64.41 -15.29
N LEU A 147 64.52 -63.97 -16.49
CA LEU A 147 63.58 -62.87 -16.63
C LEU A 147 62.15 -63.34 -16.37
N ALA A 148 61.80 -64.56 -16.77
CA ALA A 148 60.53 -65.19 -16.43
C ALA A 148 60.30 -65.27 -14.92
N GLU A 149 61.33 -65.63 -14.16
CA GLU A 149 61.24 -65.70 -12.69
C GLU A 149 61.02 -64.32 -12.06
N ILE A 150 61.71 -63.28 -12.55
CA ILE A 150 61.53 -61.90 -12.10
C ILE A 150 60.11 -61.40 -12.38
N LEU A 151 59.57 -61.65 -13.58
CA LEU A 151 58.22 -61.23 -13.95
C LEU A 151 57.13 -62.00 -13.19
N ARG A 152 57.36 -63.28 -12.89
CA ARG A 152 56.46 -64.10 -12.07
C ARG A 152 56.40 -63.60 -10.63
N ASN A 153 57.54 -63.23 -10.05
CA ASN A 153 57.61 -62.63 -8.71
C ASN A 153 56.97 -61.23 -8.66
N ALA A 154 57.01 -60.47 -9.75
CA ALA A 154 56.37 -59.17 -9.87
C ALA A 154 54.83 -59.23 -10.10
N GLY A 155 54.25 -60.43 -10.29
CA GLY A 155 52.81 -60.62 -10.51
C GLY A 155 52.32 -60.15 -11.90
N ILE A 156 53.24 -60.00 -12.87
CA ILE A 156 52.93 -59.55 -14.23
C ILE A 156 52.61 -60.75 -15.15
N LEU A 157 53.19 -61.91 -14.84
CA LEU A 157 53.08 -63.19 -15.56
C LEU A 157 52.09 -64.13 -14.89
#